data_AF-A0A9E5TFY2-F1
#
_entry.id   AF-A0A9E5TFY2-F1
#
_cell.length_a   1.000
_cell.length_b   1.000
_cell.length_c   1.000
_cell.angle_alpha   90.00
_cell.angle_beta   90.00
_cell.angle_gamma   90.00
#
_symmetry.space_group_name_H-M   'P 1'
#
loop_
_entity.id
_entity.type
_entity.pdbx_description
1 polymer ?
#
loop_
_entity_poly.entity_id
_entity_poly.type
_entity_poly.pdbx_seq_one_letter_code
_entity_poly.pdbx_strand_id
1 'polypeptide(L)'
;MRIWILTSEFPPQVGGGIGTYTRNAATMFSSAGHEVTVLTPSSRASDSLDAEGLRVLRFVPRRAHLDEYVPSGTPADEHPAFPYTCM
;
A
#
# COMPACT_ATOMS: atom_id res chain seq x y z
N MET A 1 13.20 -11.37 13.97
CA MET A 1 11.97 -10.73 14.50
C MET A 1 10.91 -10.69 13.40
N ARG A 2 9.66 -10.33 13.72
CA ARG A 2 8.62 -10.05 12.72
C ARG A 2 8.52 -8.54 12.49
N ILE A 3 8.73 -8.10 11.26
CA ILE A 3 8.76 -6.68 10.88
C ILE A 3 7.69 -6.44 9.81
N TRP A 4 6.79 -5.51 10.08
CA TRP A 4 5.80 -5.06 9.11
C TRP A 4 6.13 -3.64 8.65
N ILE A 5 6.17 -3.44 7.34
CA ILE A 5 6.39 -2.14 6.73
C ILE A 5 5.14 -1.77 5.94
N LEU A 6 4.47 -0.69 6.36
CA LEU A 6 3.33 -0.13 5.63
C LEU A 6 3.82 1.04 4.77
N THR A 7 3.62 0.98 3.46
CA THR A 7 4.09 2.01 2.52
C THR A 7 3.07 2.26 1.41
N SER A 8 2.99 3.52 0.96
CA SER A 8 2.21 3.90 -0.22
C SER A 8 2.89 3.50 -1.54
N GLU A 9 4.20 3.25 -1.52
CA GLU A 9 4.99 2.93 -2.72
C GLU A 9 5.82 1.68 -2.51
N PHE A 10 5.72 0.75 -3.45
CA PHE A 10 6.60 -0.41 -3.51
C PHE A 10 6.75 -0.91 -4.96
N PRO A 11 7.98 -1.24 -5.41
CA PRO A 11 8.19 -1.81 -6.74
C PRO A 11 7.44 -3.14 -6.94
N PRO A 12 7.07 -3.52 -8.18
CA PRO A 12 7.29 -2.77 -9.42
C PRO A 12 6.18 -1.76 -9.74
N GLN A 13 5.06 -1.74 -9.01
CA GLN A 13 3.90 -0.91 -9.39
C GLN A 13 4.14 0.59 -9.24
N VAL A 14 4.90 1.02 -8.23
CA VAL A 14 5.17 2.43 -7.98
C VAL A 14 6.67 2.63 -7.79
N GLY A 15 7.29 3.34 -8.74
CA GLY A 15 8.70 3.70 -8.74
C GLY A 15 8.90 5.14 -8.26
N GLY A 16 9.62 5.30 -7.16
CA GLY A 16 9.86 6.60 -6.52
C GLY A 16 10.91 6.46 -5.40
N GLY A 17 11.23 7.58 -4.75
CA GLY A 17 12.22 7.59 -3.65
C GLY A 17 11.79 6.73 -2.47
N ILE A 18 10.49 6.78 -2.11
CA ILE A 18 9.91 5.97 -1.03
C ILE A 18 9.92 4.49 -1.40
N GLY A 19 9.50 4.14 -2.61
CA GLY A 19 9.52 2.75 -3.08
C GLY A 19 10.94 2.16 -3.09
N THR A 20 11.93 2.94 -3.52
CA THR A 20 13.34 2.53 -3.54
C THR A 20 13.89 2.32 -2.15
N TYR A 21 13.69 3.29 -1.25
CA TYR A 21 14.10 3.18 0.15
C TYR A 21 13.45 1.95 0.80
N THR A 22 12.15 1.78 0.62
CA THR A 22 11.40 0.69 1.26
C THR A 22 11.87 -0.66 0.76
N ARG A 23 12.13 -0.82 -0.55
CA ARG A 23 12.70 -2.06 -1.08
C ARG A 23 14.06 -2.36 -0.46
N ASN A 24 14.96 -1.38 -0.43
CA ASN A 24 16.31 -1.56 0.13
C ASN A 24 16.26 -1.93 1.61
N ALA A 25 15.45 -1.23 2.41
CA ALA A 25 15.30 -1.51 3.84
C ALA A 25 14.67 -2.89 4.09
N ALA A 26 13.61 -3.23 3.36
CA ALA A 26 12.92 -4.52 3.50
C ALA A 26 13.86 -5.69 3.16
N THR A 27 14.60 -5.58 2.05
CA THR A 27 15.60 -6.58 1.66
C THR A 27 16.74 -6.67 2.69
N MET A 28 17.25 -5.55 3.20
CA MET A 28 18.29 -5.55 4.24
C MET A 28 17.85 -6.32 5.48
N PHE A 29 16.63 -6.08 5.98
CA PHE A 29 16.12 -6.80 7.15
C PHE A 29 15.83 -8.27 6.86
N SER A 30 15.30 -8.60 5.68
CA SER A 30 15.06 -9.99 5.26
C SER A 30 16.38 -10.78 5.21
N SER A 31 17.40 -10.21 4.58
CA SER A 31 18.76 -10.77 4.48
C SER A 31 19.44 -10.92 5.85
N ALA A 32 19.06 -10.11 6.85
CA ALA A 32 19.53 -10.27 8.23
C ALA A 32 18.79 -11.39 9.01
N GLY A 33 17.92 -12.15 8.35
CA GLY A 33 17.17 -13.27 8.96
C GLY A 33 15.92 -12.83 9.71
N HIS A 34 15.35 -11.67 9.39
CA HIS A 34 14.06 -11.26 9.94
C HIS A 34 12.91 -11.65 9.01
N GLU A 35 11.74 -11.94 9.59
CA GLU A 35 10.52 -12.19 8.85
C GLU A 35 9.89 -10.83 8.50
N VAL A 36 10.02 -10.41 7.24
CA VAL A 36 9.58 -9.08 6.79
C VAL A 36 8.33 -9.22 5.93
N THR A 37 7.30 -8.40 6.24
CA THR A 37 6.11 -8.26 5.39
C THR A 37 5.92 -6.78 5.02
N VAL A 38 5.88 -6.50 3.73
CA VAL A 38 5.53 -5.18 3.20
C VAL A 38 4.04 -5.17 2.87
N LEU A 39 3.30 -4.23 3.43
CA LEU A 39 1.91 -3.94 3.09
C LEU A 39 1.86 -2.69 2.22
N THR A 40 1.24 -2.79 1.04
CA THR A 40 1.21 -1.67 0.09
C THR A 40 -0.07 -1.69 -0.74
N PRO A 41 -0.66 -0.52 -1.09
CA PRO A 41 -1.87 -0.49 -1.89
C PRO A 41 -1.59 -0.90 -3.35
N SER A 42 -2.59 -1.49 -4.01
CA SER A 42 -2.56 -1.82 -5.43
C SER A 42 -3.98 -1.82 -6.02
N SER A 43 -4.09 -1.83 -7.34
CA SER A 43 -5.38 -2.02 -8.03
C SER A 43 -5.91 -3.46 -7.92
N ARG A 44 -5.03 -4.41 -7.59
CA ARG A 44 -5.37 -5.82 -7.40
C ARG A 44 -4.72 -6.35 -6.14
N ALA A 45 -5.50 -7.05 -5.32
CA ALA A 45 -4.96 -7.73 -4.14
C ALA A 45 -4.03 -8.88 -4.56
N SER A 46 -2.91 -9.02 -3.87
CA SER A 46 -1.97 -10.13 -4.09
C SER A 46 -1.15 -10.39 -2.83
N ASP A 47 -0.73 -11.64 -2.64
CA ASP A 47 0.20 -12.02 -1.59
C ASP A 47 1.33 -12.81 -2.25
N SER A 48 2.56 -12.31 -2.14
CA SER A 48 3.72 -12.88 -2.82
C SER A 48 4.92 -12.93 -1.89
N LEU A 49 5.69 -14.00 -1.97
CA LEU A 49 7.01 -14.13 -1.36
C LEU A 49 8.05 -14.06 -2.48
N ASP A 50 9.01 -13.15 -2.39
CA ASP A 50 10.09 -13.07 -3.37
C ASP A 50 11.26 -14.02 -3.05
N ALA A 51 12.23 -14.06 -3.96
CA ALA A 51 13.42 -14.91 -3.83
C ALA A 51 14.31 -14.52 -2.64
N GLU A 52 14.18 -13.29 -2.13
CA GLU A 52 14.91 -12.77 -0.98
C GLU A 52 14.18 -13.04 0.36
N GLY A 53 13.10 -13.83 0.34
CA GLY A 53 12.30 -14.15 1.52
C GLY A 53 11.43 -13.01 2.02
N LEU A 54 11.28 -11.94 1.23
CA LEU A 54 10.44 -10.80 1.56
C LEU A 54 9.00 -11.07 1.12
N ARG A 55 8.08 -11.05 2.08
CA ARG A 55 6.64 -11.13 1.79
C ARG A 55 6.11 -9.75 1.44
N VAL A 56 5.33 -9.66 0.37
CA VAL A 56 4.69 -8.43 -0.06
C VAL A 56 3.20 -8.67 -0.23
N LEU A 57 2.41 -8.05 0.64
CA LEU A 57 0.96 -8.08 0.64
C LEU A 57 0.44 -6.80 0.00
N ARG A 58 -0.21 -6.95 -1.15
CA ARG A 58 -0.90 -5.87 -1.85
C ARG A 58 -2.38 -5.94 -1.56
N PHE A 59 -2.95 -4.80 -1.19
CA PHE A 59 -4.38 -4.69 -0.91
C PHE A 59 -5.02 -3.63 -1.81
N VAL A 60 -6.28 -3.85 -2.17
CA VAL A 60 -7.09 -2.81 -2.80
C VAL A 60 -7.56 -1.85 -1.71
N PRO A 61 -7.14 -0.58 -1.71
CA PRO A 61 -7.55 0.33 -0.66
C PRO A 61 -9.04 0.58 -0.76
N ARG A 62 -9.75 0.64 0.37
CA ARG A 62 -11.20 0.87 0.42
C ARG A 62 -11.63 2.12 -0.35
N ARG A 63 -10.76 3.13 -0.45
CA ARG A 63 -10.99 4.34 -1.25
C ARG A 63 -11.34 4.04 -2.72
N ALA A 64 -10.82 2.96 -3.29
CA ALA A 64 -11.13 2.55 -4.65
C ALA A 64 -12.61 2.19 -4.86
N HIS A 65 -13.35 1.95 -3.76
CA HIS A 65 -14.78 1.71 -3.77
C HIS A 65 -15.60 2.97 -3.42
N LEU A 66 -14.98 4.13 -3.13
CA LEU A 66 -15.73 5.32 -2.74
C LEU A 66 -16.66 5.81 -3.85
N ASP A 67 -16.23 5.69 -5.10
CA ASP A 67 -17.03 6.05 -6.29
C ASP A 67 -18.32 5.19 -6.41
N GLU A 68 -18.39 4.03 -5.74
CA GLU A 68 -19.61 3.21 -5.67
C GLU A 68 -20.68 3.82 -4.74
N TYR A 69 -20.25 4.57 -3.72
CA TYR A 69 -21.12 5.15 -2.70
C TYR A 69 -21.42 6.62 -2.94
N VAL A 70 -20.51 7.32 -3.61
CA VAL A 70 -20.66 8.74 -3.95
C VAL A 70 -20.40 8.92 -5.44
N PRO A 71 -21.44 9.22 -6.24
CA PRO A 71 -21.28 9.45 -7.67
C PRO A 71 -20.21 10.51 -7.96
N SER A 72 -19.43 10.28 -9.00
CA SER A 72 -18.48 11.28 -9.47
C SER A 72 -19.21 12.58 -9.82
N GLY A 73 -18.71 13.70 -9.30
CA GLY A 73 -19.29 15.03 -9.52
C GLY A 73 -20.24 15.51 -8.42
N THR A 74 -20.49 14.75 -7.34
CA THR A 74 -21.11 15.31 -6.14
C THR A 74 -20.25 16.46 -5.59
N PRO A 75 -20.80 17.68 -5.43
CA PRO A 75 -20.08 18.79 -4.80
C PRO A 75 -19.52 18.39 -3.44
N ALA A 76 -18.33 18.90 -3.10
CA ALA A 76 -17.65 18.54 -1.84
C ALA A 76 -18.53 18.81 -0.61
N ASP A 77 -19.33 19.88 -0.64
CA ASP A 77 -20.24 20.30 0.44
C ASP A 77 -21.48 19.39 0.56
N GLU A 78 -21.80 18.64 -0.49
CA GLU A 78 -22.92 17.69 -0.54
C GLU A 78 -22.46 16.26 -0.24
N HIS A 79 -21.16 16.04 -0.02
CA HIS A 79 -20.60 14.74 0.30
C HIS A 79 -21.03 14.33 1.73
N PRO A 80 -21.56 13.11 1.95
CA PRO A 80 -22.04 12.68 3.28
C PRO A 80 -20.96 12.63 4.36
N ALA A 81 -19.69 12.64 3.96
CA ALA A 81 -18.52 12.72 4.86
C ALA A 81 -18.00 14.15 5.09
N PHE A 82 -18.60 15.18 4.50
CA PHE A 82 -18.23 16.59 4.76
C PHE A 82 -18.46 16.96 6.25
N PRO A 83 -17.57 17.72 6.90
CA PRO A 83 -16.33 18.32 6.38
C PRO A 83 -15.09 17.41 6.49
N TYR A 84 -15.27 16.16 6.93
CA TYR A 84 -14.19 15.22 7.22
C TYR A 84 -13.75 14.41 6.01
N THR A 85 -13.83 14.99 4.80
CA THR A 85 -13.39 14.33 3.57
C THR A 85 -11.91 14.01 3.71
N CYS A 86 -11.57 12.79 4.12
CA CYS A 86 -10.21 12.28 4.06
C CYS A 86 -9.86 12.16 2.57
N MET A 87 -9.19 13.18 2.03
CA MET A 87 -8.50 13.10 0.75
C MET A 87 -7.45 11.98 0.76
#